data_AF-A0A4Q0VXK4-F1
#
_entry.id   AF-A0A4Q0VXK4-F1
#
_cell.length_a   1.000
_cell.length_b   1.000
_cell.length_c   1.000
_cell.angle_alpha   90.00
_cell.angle_beta   90.00
_cell.angle_gamma   90.00
#
_symmetry.space_group_name_H-M   'P 1'
#
loop_
_entity.id
_entity.type
_entity.pdbx_description
1 polymer ?
#
loop_
_entity_poly.entity_id
_entity_poly.type
_entity_poly.pdbx_seq_one_letter_code
_entity_poly.pdbx_strand_id
1 'polypeptide(L)'
;MYVSIGMLCILIFYLDRLGNRFVKGEYEDLSEFMNFTETKGGRVVRWGGIISIFILILAATATYIINDINLGKWYWVFFYIMTYGIRSLAEWIYLDGKKHIFSFSLMMFGIISVLVIFHFNAN
;
A
#
# COMPACT_ATOMS: atom_id res chain seq x y z
N MET A 1 9.06 15.84 -10.68
CA MET A 1 8.08 14.74 -10.78
C MET A 1 8.39 13.58 -9.83
N TYR A 2 9.45 12.80 -10.06
CA TYR A 2 9.73 11.58 -9.27
C TYR A 2 10.03 11.82 -7.79
N VAL A 3 10.67 12.95 -7.45
CA VAL A 3 10.89 13.35 -6.05
C VAL A 3 9.57 13.57 -5.32
N SER A 4 8.60 14.23 -5.96
CA SER A 4 7.26 14.48 -5.41
C SER A 4 6.49 13.18 -5.20
N ILE A 5 6.63 12.22 -6.11
CA ILE A 5 6.04 10.88 -5.97
C ILE A 5 6.70 10.12 -4.82
N GLY A 6 8.02 10.20 -4.68
CA GLY A 6 8.74 9.60 -3.56
C GLY A 6 8.30 10.15 -2.20
N MET A 7 8.12 11.48 -2.08
CA MET A 7 7.59 12.10 -0.86
C MET A 7 6.17 11.63 -0.53
N LEU A 8 5.33 11.50 -1.56
CA LEU A 8 3.97 10.98 -1.43
C LEU A 8 3.96 9.52 -0.95
N CYS A 9 4.84 8.66 -1.49
CA CYS A 9 4.97 7.29 -1.03
C CYS A 9 5.36 7.21 0.46
N ILE A 10 6.30 8.06 0.89
CA ILE A 10 6.72 8.15 2.30
C ILE A 10 5.56 8.62 3.18
N LEU A 11 4.78 9.61 2.72
CA LEU A 11 3.62 10.12 3.43
C LEU A 11 2.55 9.03 3.60
N ILE A 12 2.19 8.33 2.52
CA ILE A 12 1.20 7.25 2.56
C ILE A 12 1.68 6.12 3.47
N PHE A 13 2.97 5.78 3.44
CA PHE A 13 3.55 4.80 4.35
C PHE A 13 3.42 5.23 5.83
N TYR A 14 3.67 6.51 6.12
CA TYR A 14 3.52 7.04 7.48
C TYR A 14 2.06 7.02 7.94
N LEU A 15 1.13 7.44 7.06
CA LEU A 15 -0.31 7.39 7.31
C LEU A 15 -0.81 5.97 7.53
N ASP A 16 -0.32 5.00 6.76
CA ASP A 16 -0.63 3.58 6.94
C ASP A 16 -0.16 3.08 8.31
N ARG A 17 1.05 3.46 8.73
CA ARG A 17 1.60 3.08 10.04
C ARG A 17 0.81 3.70 11.19
N LEU A 18 0.34 4.94 11.04
CA LEU A 18 -0.54 5.59 12.01
C LEU A 18 -1.92 4.93 12.02
N GLY A 19 -2.53 4.74 10.85
CA GLY A 19 -3.84 4.10 10.72
C GLY A 19 -3.89 2.71 11.30
N ASN A 20 -2.83 1.91 11.14
CA ASN A 20 -2.70 0.61 11.78
C ASN A 20 -2.72 0.65 13.32
N ARG A 21 -2.39 1.80 13.95
CA ARG A 21 -2.51 1.97 15.41
C ARG A 21 -3.90 2.36 15.84
N PHE A 22 -4.61 3.14 15.02
CA PHE A 22 -5.92 3.70 15.36
C PHE A 22 -7.09 2.83 14.91
N VAL A 23 -6.96 2.14 13.77
CA VAL A 23 -7.97 1.25 13.20
C VAL A 23 -7.55 -0.20 13.50
N LYS A 24 -8.00 -0.71 14.65
CA LYS A 24 -7.85 -2.13 14.98
C LYS A 24 -8.83 -2.95 14.14
N GLY A 25 -8.32 -3.96 13.44
CA GLY A 25 -9.14 -5.08 12.97
C GLY A 25 -9.07 -6.16 14.04
N GLU A 26 -10.21 -6.67 14.48
CA GLU A 26 -10.24 -7.86 15.33
C GLU A 26 -10.01 -9.04 14.40
N TYR A 27 -9.01 -9.88 14.70
CA TYR A 27 -8.75 -11.07 13.90
C TYR A 27 -9.88 -12.05 14.22
N GLU A 28 -10.76 -12.33 13.26
CA GLU A 28 -11.73 -13.41 13.43
C GLU A 28 -10.96 -14.73 13.58
N ASP A 29 -11.46 -15.54 14.49
CA ASP A 29 -10.76 -16.65 15.15
C ASP A 29 -10.35 -17.73 14.16
N LEU A 30 -9.17 -17.58 13.54
CA LEU A 30 -8.55 -18.54 12.63
C LEU A 30 -8.00 -19.78 13.37
N SER A 31 -8.55 -20.12 14.54
CA SER A 31 -8.07 -21.18 15.42
C SER A 31 -8.14 -22.57 14.77
N GLU A 32 -8.97 -22.78 13.75
CA GLU A 32 -9.05 -24.08 13.07
C GLU A 32 -7.99 -24.30 11.98
N PHE A 33 -7.30 -23.24 11.51
CA PHE A 33 -6.24 -23.34 10.48
C PHE A 33 -4.81 -23.05 11.01
N MET A 34 -4.68 -22.68 12.29
CA MET A 34 -3.44 -22.10 12.86
C MET A 34 -2.71 -22.95 13.92
N ASN A 35 -2.75 -24.28 13.87
CA ASN A 35 -1.87 -25.15 14.69
C ASN A 35 -0.38 -25.10 14.28
N PHE A 36 0.12 -23.98 13.76
CA PHE A 36 1.51 -23.81 13.35
C PHE A 36 2.22 -22.57 13.89
N THR A 37 1.63 -21.73 14.74
CA THR A 37 2.28 -20.42 14.98
C THR A 37 2.03 -19.70 16.31
N GLU A 38 3.13 -19.65 17.05
CA GLU A 38 3.50 -18.57 17.95
C GLU A 38 3.44 -17.21 17.21
N THR A 39 2.38 -16.43 17.51
CA THR A 39 2.15 -15.03 17.13
C THR A 39 2.32 -14.67 15.63
N LYS A 40 1.44 -15.18 14.76
CA LYS A 40 1.39 -14.87 13.31
C LYS A 40 1.07 -13.42 12.97
N GLY A 41 0.08 -12.80 13.65
CA GLY A 41 -0.45 -11.48 13.27
C GLY A 41 0.59 -10.36 13.27
N GLY A 42 1.41 -10.28 14.33
CA GLY A 42 2.48 -9.27 14.43
C GLY A 42 3.62 -9.49 13.43
N ARG A 43 3.89 -10.75 13.07
CA ARG A 43 4.93 -11.11 12.08
C ARG A 43 4.47 -10.74 10.67
N VAL A 44 3.23 -11.03 10.30
CA VAL A 44 2.67 -10.70 8.97
C VAL A 44 2.59 -9.18 8.75
N VAL A 45 2.20 -8.39 9.76
CA VAL A 45 2.22 -6.93 9.68
C VAL A 45 3.64 -6.38 9.49
N ARG A 46 4.64 -6.98 10.17
CA ARG A 46 6.04 -6.56 10.09
C ARG A 46 6.68 -6.94 8.75
N TRP A 47 6.44 -8.14 8.25
CA TRP A 47 6.91 -8.58 6.93
C TRP A 47 6.19 -7.86 5.80
N GLY A 48 4.87 -7.63 5.90
CA GLY A 48 4.12 -6.83 4.92
C GLY A 48 4.64 -5.39 4.82
N GLY A 49 5.01 -4.76 5.94
CA GLY A 49 5.66 -3.45 5.97
C GLY A 49 7.06 -3.44 5.33
N ILE A 50 7.89 -4.46 5.59
CA ILE A 50 9.24 -4.57 5.01
C ILE A 50 9.16 -4.87 3.51
N ILE A 51 8.27 -5.76 3.10
CA ILE A 51 8.04 -6.14 1.70
C ILE A 51 7.49 -4.95 0.90
N SER A 52 6.55 -4.19 1.47
CA SER A 52 6.02 -2.98 0.80
C SER A 52 7.10 -1.89 0.62
N ILE A 53 8.00 -1.70 1.59
CA ILE A 53 9.15 -0.79 1.43
C ILE A 53 10.09 -1.26 0.32
N PHE A 54 10.41 -2.56 0.29
CA PHE A 54 11.29 -3.12 -0.73
C PHE A 54 10.69 -2.97 -2.14
N ILE A 55 9.39 -3.24 -2.27
CA ILE A 55 8.61 -3.08 -3.51
C ILE A 55 8.54 -1.60 -3.91
N LEU A 56 8.42 -0.65 -2.97
CA LEU A 56 8.47 0.79 -3.22
C LEU A 56 9.83 1.26 -3.77
N ILE A 57 10.93 0.76 -3.21
CA ILE A 57 12.29 1.08 -3.68
C ILE A 57 12.48 0.54 -5.09
N LEU A 58 12.06 -0.70 -5.36
CA LEU A 58 12.07 -1.28 -6.70
C LEU A 58 11.25 -0.45 -7.70
N ALA A 59 10.04 -0.02 -7.32
CA ALA A 59 9.20 0.81 -8.17
C ALA A 59 9.80 2.20 -8.47
N ALA A 60 10.45 2.82 -7.48
CA ALA A 60 11.18 4.07 -7.68
C ALA A 60 12.35 3.89 -8.67
N THR A 61 13.10 2.78 -8.57
CA THR A 61 14.19 2.50 -9.51
C THR A 61 13.69 2.16 -10.92
N ALA A 62 12.60 1.40 -11.05
CA ALA A 62 12.01 1.06 -12.35
C ALA A 62 11.52 2.31 -13.10
N THR A 63 10.94 3.26 -12.37
CA THR A 63 10.42 4.51 -12.97
C THR A 63 11.51 5.51 -13.34
N TYR A 64 12.69 5.42 -12.74
CA TYR A 64 13.88 6.17 -13.16
C TYR A 64 14.41 5.71 -14.53
N ILE A 65 14.20 4.44 -14.87
CA ILE A 65 14.64 3.85 -16.15
C ILE A 65 13.63 4.16 -17.28
N ILE A 66 12.36 4.37 -16.93
CA ILE A 66 11.29 4.69 -17.89
C ILE A 66 11.31 6.19 -18.22
N ASN A 67 11.77 6.54 -19.42
CA ASN A 67 11.75 7.92 -19.92
C ASN A 67 10.38 8.39 -20.42
N ASP A 68 9.40 7.49 -20.57
CA ASP A 68 8.06 7.81 -21.03
C ASP A 68 7.13 8.15 -19.83
N ILE A 69 6.67 9.40 -19.81
CA ILE A 69 5.82 9.96 -18.74
C ILE A 69 4.47 9.21 -18.65
N ASN A 70 3.90 8.80 -19.78
CA ASN A 70 2.60 8.12 -19.80
C ASN A 70 2.73 6.69 -19.28
N LEU A 71 3.79 5.97 -19.66
CA LEU A 71 4.12 4.66 -19.08
C LEU A 71 4.39 4.76 -17.56
N GLY A 72 5.15 5.77 -17.13
CA GLY A 72 5.41 6.01 -15.71
C GLY A 72 4.14 6.24 -14.88
N LYS A 73 3.19 7.03 -15.41
CA LYS A 73 1.89 7.28 -14.77
C LYS A 73 1.11 5.99 -14.50
N TRP A 74 0.93 5.17 -15.55
CA TRP A 74 0.18 3.92 -15.42
C TRP A 74 0.89 2.88 -14.57
N TYR A 75 2.23 2.86 -14.61
CA TYR A 75 3.02 2.02 -13.71
C TYR A 75 2.74 2.34 -12.23
N TRP A 76 2.74 3.62 -11.84
CA TRP A 76 2.44 4.02 -10.47
C TRP A 76 1.00 3.72 -10.06
N VAL A 77 0.03 3.93 -10.94
CA VAL A 77 -1.38 3.57 -10.67
C VAL A 77 -1.52 2.06 -10.44
N PHE A 78 -0.93 1.25 -11.32
CA PHE A 78 -0.94 -0.20 -11.21
C PHE A 78 -0.26 -0.68 -9.92
N PHE A 79 0.86 -0.04 -9.56
CA PHE A 79 1.58 -0.30 -8.33
C PHE A 79 0.71 -0.10 -7.08
N TYR A 80 -0.02 1.02 -6.98
CA TYR A 80 -0.92 1.28 -5.86
C TYR A 80 -2.07 0.28 -5.77
N ILE A 81 -2.65 -0.09 -6.92
CA ILE A 81 -3.70 -1.12 -6.98
C ILE A 81 -3.17 -2.47 -6.49
N MET A 82 -2.00 -2.90 -6.96
CA MET A 82 -1.44 -4.19 -6.55
C MET A 82 -1.08 -4.22 -5.06
N THR A 83 -0.42 -3.18 -4.55
CA THR A 83 0.04 -3.17 -3.16
C THR A 83 -1.09 -2.99 -2.16
N TYR A 84 -1.92 -1.95 -2.33
CA TYR A 84 -2.99 -1.65 -1.37
C TYR A 84 -4.30 -2.35 -1.69
N GLY A 85 -4.57 -2.70 -2.95
CA GLY A 85 -5.75 -3.48 -3.34
C GLY A 85 -5.67 -4.92 -2.82
N ILE A 86 -4.55 -5.62 -3.04
CA ILE A 86 -4.36 -6.97 -2.48
C ILE A 86 -4.45 -6.94 -0.95
N ARG A 87 -3.85 -5.92 -0.32
CA ARG A 87 -3.93 -5.75 1.13
C ARG A 87 -5.36 -5.49 1.61
N SER A 88 -6.10 -4.61 0.94
CA SER A 88 -7.51 -4.34 1.28
C SER A 88 -8.37 -5.59 1.14
N LEU A 89 -8.15 -6.43 0.12
CA LEU A 89 -8.86 -7.69 -0.05
C LEU A 89 -8.50 -8.69 1.05
N ALA A 90 -7.21 -8.81 1.39
CA ALA A 90 -6.78 -9.66 2.50
C ALA A 90 -7.35 -9.19 3.84
N GLU A 91 -7.38 -7.88 4.09
CA GLU A 91 -8.00 -7.32 5.29
C GLU A 91 -9.52 -7.47 5.29
N TRP A 92 -10.18 -7.59 4.14
CA TRP A 92 -11.62 -7.86 4.07
C TRP A 92 -11.95 -9.33 4.31
N ILE A 93 -11.12 -10.25 3.80
CA ILE A 93 -11.33 -11.70 3.92
C ILE A 93 -10.90 -12.22 5.29
N TYR A 94 -9.81 -11.68 5.86
CA TYR A 94 -9.15 -12.26 7.04
C TYR A 94 -9.21 -11.41 8.31
N LEU A 95 -9.70 -10.17 8.26
CA LEU A 95 -9.84 -9.33 9.45
C LEU A 95 -11.27 -8.84 9.56
N ASP A 96 -11.81 -8.94 10.77
CA ASP A 96 -13.10 -8.39 11.06
C ASP A 96 -12.96 -6.91 11.48
N GLY A 97 -13.87 -6.08 10.96
CA GLY A 97 -13.91 -4.65 11.21
C GLY A 97 -13.50 -3.74 10.04
N LYS A 98 -13.37 -2.44 10.33
CA LYS A 98 -13.32 -1.36 9.32
C LYS A 98 -11.94 -1.13 8.69
N LYS A 99 -10.99 -2.02 8.93
CA LYS A 99 -9.60 -1.85 8.50
C LYS A 99 -9.44 -1.89 6.98
N HIS A 100 -10.17 -2.79 6.31
CA HIS A 100 -10.20 -2.87 4.85
C HIS A 100 -10.65 -1.54 4.20
N ILE A 101 -11.61 -0.83 4.80
CA ILE A 101 -12.08 0.49 4.31
C ILE A 101 -10.95 1.52 4.37
N PHE A 102 -10.14 1.49 5.44
CA PHE A 102 -9.00 2.40 5.59
C PHE A 102 -7.93 2.13 4.53
N SER A 103 -7.56 0.87 4.32
CA SER A 103 -6.59 0.48 3.29
C SER A 103 -7.08 0.80 1.87
N PHE A 104 -8.36 0.58 1.59
CA PHE A 104 -8.99 0.98 0.34
C PHE A 104 -8.97 2.50 0.13
N SER A 105 -9.25 3.27 1.18
CA SER A 105 -9.23 4.74 1.14
C SER A 105 -7.81 5.26 0.85
N LEU A 106 -6.78 4.67 1.47
CA LEU A 106 -5.39 5.01 1.19
C LEU A 106 -4.99 4.69 -0.26
N MET A 107 -5.46 3.57 -0.81
CA MET A 107 -5.26 3.23 -2.23
C MET A 107 -5.84 4.32 -3.14
N MET A 108 -7.09 4.70 -2.93
CA MET A 108 -7.76 5.73 -3.73
C MET A 108 -7.06 7.09 -3.63
N PHE A 109 -6.65 7.47 -2.42
CA PHE A 109 -5.89 8.70 -2.19
C PHE A 109 -4.55 8.70 -2.95
N GLY A 110 -3.83 7.57 -2.95
CA GLY A 110 -2.59 7.40 -3.71
C GLY A 110 -2.79 7.56 -5.21
N ILE A 111 -3.80 6.88 -5.77
CA ILE A 111 -4.11 6.94 -7.21
C ILE A 111 -4.47 8.36 -7.64
N ILE A 112 -5.38 9.03 -6.92
CA ILE A 112 -5.79 10.40 -7.24
C ILE A 112 -4.58 11.34 -7.22
N SER A 113 -3.76 11.24 -6.17
CA SER A 113 -2.60 12.10 -6.00
C SER A 113 -1.55 11.88 -7.10
N VAL A 114 -1.33 10.63 -7.54
CA VAL A 114 -0.48 10.33 -8.71
C VAL A 114 -1.04 10.99 -9.96
N LEU A 115 -2.34 10.83 -10.25
CA LEU A 115 -2.95 11.42 -11.45
C LEU A 115 -2.82 12.94 -11.46
N VAL A 116 -3.01 13.60 -10.31
CA VAL A 116 -2.84 15.04 -10.15
C VAL A 116 -1.40 15.48 -10.41
N ILE A 117 -0.40 14.80 -9.83
CA ILE A 117 1.02 15.13 -10.03
C ILE A 117 1.41 15.03 -11.50
N PHE A 118 0.96 13.99 -12.19
CA PHE A 118 1.25 13.79 -13.61
C PHE A 118 0.51 14.80 -14.49
N HIS A 119 -0.71 15.20 -14.13
CA HIS A 119 -1.44 16.25 -14.85
C HIS A 119 -0.73 17.61 -14.76
N PHE A 120 -0.27 18.01 -13.57
CA PHE A 120 0.49 19.25 -13.40
C PHE A 120 1.90 19.23 -14.00
N ASN A 121 2.48 18.06 -14.27
CA ASN A 121 3.78 17.96 -14.96
C ASN A 121 3.65 17.92 -16.49
N ALA A 122 2.46 17.61 -17.02
CA ALA A 122 2.22 17.51 -18.45
C ALA A 122 1.82 18.85 -19.10
N ASN A 123 1.42 19.83 -18.28
CA ASN A 123 1.16 21.23 -18.67
C ASN A 123 2.39 22.10 -18.37
#